data_AF-A0A2E0SZM0-F1
#
_entry.id   AF-A0A2E0SZM0-F1
#
_cell.length_a   1.000
_cell.length_b   1.000
_cell.length_c   1.000
_cell.angle_alpha   90.00
_cell.angle_beta   90.00
_cell.angle_gamma   90.00
#
_symmetry.space_group_name_H-M   'P 1'
#
loop_
_entity.id
_entity.type
_entity.pdbx_description
1 polymer ?
#
loop_
_entity_poly.entity_id
_entity_poly.type
_entity_poly.pdbx_seq_one_letter_code
_entity_poly.pdbx_strand_id
1 'polypeptide(L)'
;MSPRSLIRLPADAPLDDMLEAFRRDGGLIVEGMFDRATIDAMTAAADRRVPEFPPGSATQGMGAAGAAFVGANTVRFSSLPLLDDAYFDMLDNEIYAAIADAVLLPHCGSCWVNTGQIMDIGPGEAAQVLHRDADNWWEYVRSAWPDVVDITISAMIGLEEVTEELGATRVVPVSHTWESLDYRVEHESVPAELGPGDALVYSGYVFHGGGANLTADRWRKAMHLSFVAGWLNPEESCALDFPLGGLDHCSPRVQRLLGHHSYTPMEVSGCVTSRRSRTPPRRTSNPCC
;
A
#
# COMPACT_ATOMS: atom_id res chain seq x y z
N MET A 1 -13.00 -15.85 -25.70
CA MET A 1 -13.56 -15.67 -24.34
C MET A 1 -13.38 -14.20 -24.03
N SER A 2 -14.39 -13.49 -23.54
CA SER A 2 -14.20 -12.08 -23.14
C SER A 2 -13.09 -12.03 -22.07
N PRO A 3 -12.19 -11.03 -22.10
CA PRO A 3 -11.18 -10.87 -21.05
C PRO A 3 -11.89 -10.84 -19.69
N ARG A 4 -11.38 -11.60 -18.73
CA ARG A 4 -11.89 -11.61 -17.34
C ARG A 4 -11.65 -10.22 -16.74
N SER A 5 -12.70 -9.42 -16.60
CA SER A 5 -12.63 -8.18 -15.83
C SER A 5 -12.50 -8.47 -14.33
N LEU A 6 -11.89 -7.55 -13.59
CA LEU A 6 -11.92 -7.58 -12.14
C LEU A 6 -13.36 -7.36 -11.66
N ILE A 7 -13.76 -8.08 -10.61
CA ILE A 7 -15.05 -7.88 -9.97
C ILE A 7 -15.05 -6.53 -9.21
N ARG A 8 -16.19 -5.85 -9.27
CA ARG A 8 -16.44 -4.58 -8.60
C ARG A 8 -17.52 -4.79 -7.55
N LEU A 9 -17.28 -4.35 -6.33
CA LEU A 9 -18.23 -4.43 -5.22
C LEU A 9 -18.30 -3.06 -4.52
N PRO A 10 -19.48 -2.61 -4.06
CA PRO A 10 -19.59 -1.41 -3.25
C PRO A 10 -18.93 -1.62 -1.87
N ALA A 11 -18.49 -0.54 -1.23
CA ALA A 11 -17.86 -0.59 0.10
C ALA A 11 -18.74 -1.21 1.21
N ASP A 12 -20.08 -1.25 1.03
CA ASP A 12 -21.02 -1.87 1.96
C ASP A 12 -21.37 -3.33 1.61
N ALA A 13 -20.73 -3.92 0.60
CA ALA A 13 -20.90 -5.33 0.27
C ALA A 13 -20.43 -6.25 1.43
N PRO A 14 -20.99 -7.47 1.56
CA PRO A 14 -20.54 -8.42 2.57
C PRO A 14 -19.03 -8.71 2.47
N LEU A 15 -18.33 -8.69 3.61
CA LEU A 15 -16.90 -8.98 3.67
C LEU A 15 -16.56 -10.36 3.07
N ASP A 16 -17.40 -11.36 3.28
CA ASP A 16 -17.19 -12.71 2.72
C ASP A 16 -17.17 -12.71 1.19
N ASP A 17 -18.01 -11.90 0.55
CA ASP A 17 -18.05 -11.76 -0.92
C ASP A 17 -16.77 -11.08 -1.43
N MET A 18 -16.29 -10.05 -0.71
CA MET A 18 -15.02 -9.39 -1.01
C MET A 18 -13.83 -10.34 -0.87
N LEU A 19 -13.80 -11.15 0.18
CA LEU A 19 -12.73 -12.13 0.43
C LEU A 19 -12.79 -13.31 -0.55
N GLU A 20 -13.97 -13.73 -0.98
CA GLU A 20 -14.11 -14.73 -2.05
C GLU A 20 -13.55 -14.20 -3.37
N ALA A 21 -13.93 -12.97 -3.75
CA ALA A 21 -13.40 -12.29 -4.93
C ALA A 21 -11.87 -12.16 -4.88
N PHE A 22 -11.33 -11.63 -3.77
CA PHE A 22 -9.89 -11.46 -3.56
C PHE A 22 -9.12 -12.78 -3.73
N ARG A 23 -9.57 -13.85 -3.07
CA ARG A 23 -8.92 -15.17 -3.13
C ARG A 23 -9.00 -15.80 -4.52
N ARG A 24 -10.13 -15.64 -5.21
CA ARG A 24 -10.35 -16.21 -6.54
C ARG A 24 -9.52 -15.50 -7.60
N ASP A 25 -9.53 -14.17 -7.60
CA ASP A 25 -9.03 -13.37 -8.72
C ASP A 25 -7.67 -12.72 -8.44
N GLY A 26 -7.23 -12.68 -7.17
CA GLY A 26 -5.99 -12.02 -6.73
C GLY A 26 -6.19 -10.54 -6.41
N GLY A 27 -7.39 -10.02 -6.63
CA GLY A 27 -7.80 -8.67 -6.29
C GLY A 27 -9.23 -8.37 -6.75
N LEU A 28 -9.75 -7.24 -6.29
CA LEU A 28 -11.09 -6.72 -6.61
C LEU A 28 -11.09 -5.20 -6.56
N ILE A 29 -12.09 -4.58 -7.16
CA ILE A 29 -12.33 -3.14 -7.01
C ILE A 29 -13.41 -2.93 -5.96
N VAL A 30 -13.12 -2.12 -4.95
CA VAL A 30 -14.06 -1.67 -3.93
C VAL A 30 -14.47 -0.23 -4.27
N GLU A 31 -15.73 -0.05 -4.64
CA GLU A 31 -16.27 1.24 -5.07
C GLU A 31 -16.60 2.12 -3.88
N GLY A 32 -16.12 3.37 -3.90
CA GLY A 32 -16.30 4.32 -2.80
C GLY A 32 -15.69 3.84 -1.48
N MET A 33 -14.57 3.11 -1.52
CA MET A 33 -13.89 2.62 -0.31
C MET A 33 -13.46 3.77 0.60
N PHE A 34 -13.03 4.89 0.03
CA PHE A 34 -12.72 6.12 0.75
C PHE A 34 -13.71 7.22 0.38
N ASP A 35 -14.15 7.99 1.37
CA ASP A 35 -15.07 9.09 1.13
C ASP A 35 -14.39 10.26 0.40
N ARG A 36 -15.21 11.16 -0.14
CA ARG A 36 -14.70 12.24 -0.98
C ARG A 36 -13.99 13.33 -0.22
N ALA A 37 -14.32 13.56 1.05
CA ALA A 37 -13.60 14.55 1.84
C ALA A 37 -12.16 14.10 2.09
N THR A 38 -11.95 12.83 2.44
CA THR A 38 -10.61 12.24 2.60
C THR A 38 -9.80 12.28 1.31
N ILE A 39 -10.41 11.86 0.19
CA ILE A 39 -9.72 11.86 -1.12
C ILE A 39 -9.38 13.27 -1.57
N ASP A 40 -10.31 14.23 -1.50
CA ASP A 40 -10.07 15.59 -1.95
C ASP A 40 -8.99 16.28 -1.09
N ALA A 41 -8.94 16.00 0.22
CA ALA A 41 -7.87 16.48 1.10
C ALA A 41 -6.50 15.93 0.70
N MET A 42 -6.40 14.61 0.48
CA MET A 42 -5.17 13.97 0.04
C MET A 42 -4.72 14.42 -1.35
N THR A 43 -5.64 14.57 -2.30
CA THR A 43 -5.35 15.11 -3.64
C THR A 43 -4.80 16.52 -3.54
N ALA A 44 -5.45 17.40 -2.77
CA ALA A 44 -4.98 18.76 -2.59
C ALA A 44 -3.61 18.83 -1.89
N ALA A 45 -3.33 17.93 -0.94
CA ALA A 45 -2.04 17.85 -0.27
C ALA A 45 -0.93 17.34 -1.21
N ALA A 46 -1.23 16.33 -2.01
CA ALA A 46 -0.34 15.82 -3.04
C ALA A 46 -0.01 16.90 -4.08
N ASP A 47 -1.00 17.60 -4.61
CA ASP A 47 -0.83 18.65 -5.61
C ASP A 47 0.08 19.80 -5.16
N ARG A 48 0.02 20.16 -3.87
CA ARG A 48 0.93 21.16 -3.29
C ARG A 48 2.39 20.70 -3.29
N ARG A 49 2.62 19.39 -3.18
CA ARG A 49 3.94 18.79 -3.01
C ARG A 49 4.55 18.27 -4.32
N VAL A 50 3.73 17.88 -5.30
CA VAL A 50 4.17 17.41 -6.63
C VAL A 50 5.23 18.31 -7.27
N PRO A 51 5.15 19.66 -7.24
CA PRO A 51 6.17 20.53 -7.85
C PRO A 51 7.59 20.37 -7.29
N GLU A 52 7.74 19.74 -6.13
CA GLU A 52 9.03 19.50 -5.49
C GLU A 52 9.73 18.24 -6.00
N PHE A 53 9.01 17.41 -6.76
CA PHE A 53 9.49 16.15 -7.28
C PHE A 53 9.51 16.20 -8.81
N PRO A 54 10.68 16.39 -9.45
CA PRO A 54 10.78 16.33 -10.89
C PRO A 54 10.31 14.96 -11.42
N PRO A 55 9.54 14.90 -12.53
CA PRO A 55 9.18 13.62 -13.15
C PRO A 55 10.42 12.78 -13.48
N GLY A 56 10.34 11.46 -13.22
CA GLY A 56 11.43 10.52 -13.43
C GLY A 56 12.60 10.61 -12.45
N SER A 57 12.48 11.41 -11.38
CA SER A 57 13.54 11.55 -10.36
C SER A 57 13.60 10.40 -9.36
N ALA A 58 12.50 9.65 -9.19
CA ALA A 58 12.44 8.55 -8.24
C ALA A 58 13.14 7.29 -8.79
N THR A 59 13.98 6.68 -7.95
CA THR A 59 14.77 5.49 -8.31
C THR A 59 14.53 4.30 -7.39
N GLN A 60 13.67 4.46 -6.37
CA GLN A 60 13.45 3.47 -5.31
C GLN A 60 14.75 2.95 -4.66
N GLY A 61 15.83 3.75 -4.67
CA GLY A 61 17.14 3.32 -4.16
C GLY A 61 17.85 2.26 -5.02
N MET A 62 17.30 1.89 -6.18
CA MET A 62 17.83 0.88 -7.10
C MET A 62 18.58 1.47 -8.30
N GLY A 63 18.88 2.78 -8.28
CA GLY A 63 19.61 3.47 -9.33
C GLY A 63 18.90 3.38 -10.69
N ALA A 64 19.64 3.02 -11.75
CA ALA A 64 19.10 2.98 -13.11
C ALA A 64 17.98 1.95 -13.30
N ALA A 65 18.04 0.81 -12.60
CA ALA A 65 16.99 -0.22 -12.68
C ALA A 65 15.67 0.30 -12.11
N GLY A 66 15.72 0.98 -10.96
CA GLY A 66 14.53 1.60 -10.37
C GLY A 66 14.03 2.79 -11.17
N ALA A 67 14.91 3.61 -11.74
CA ALA A 67 14.50 4.69 -12.65
C ALA A 67 13.73 4.15 -13.88
N ALA A 68 14.20 3.04 -14.46
CA ALA A 68 13.52 2.38 -15.58
C ALA A 68 12.17 1.77 -15.16
N PHE A 69 12.07 1.26 -13.93
CA PHE A 69 10.82 0.70 -13.39
C PHE A 69 9.78 1.79 -13.07
N VAL A 70 10.20 2.92 -12.50
CA VAL A 70 9.31 4.03 -12.15
C VAL A 70 8.78 4.75 -13.39
N GLY A 71 9.64 4.94 -14.40
CA GLY A 71 9.29 5.66 -15.63
C GLY A 71 9.91 7.05 -15.69
N ALA A 72 10.02 7.59 -16.90
CA ALA A 72 10.73 8.85 -17.16
C ALA A 72 9.87 10.11 -16.96
N ASN A 73 8.54 9.95 -17.00
CA ASN A 73 7.54 10.99 -16.85
C ASN A 73 6.52 10.63 -15.75
N THR A 74 7.02 10.07 -14.65
CA THR A 74 6.22 9.73 -13.46
C THR A 74 6.71 10.50 -12.26
N VAL A 75 5.80 11.10 -11.50
CA VAL A 75 6.08 11.70 -10.19
C VAL A 75 5.67 10.71 -9.12
N ARG A 76 6.62 10.29 -8.29
CA ARG A 76 6.40 9.34 -7.20
C ARG A 76 7.10 9.80 -5.93
N PHE A 77 6.38 9.83 -4.82
CA PHE A 77 6.95 10.15 -3.50
C PHE A 77 6.17 9.50 -2.36
N SER A 78 6.85 9.33 -1.23
CA SER A 78 6.35 8.67 -0.01
C SER A 78 6.23 9.68 1.15
N SER A 79 6.19 9.20 2.40
CA SER A 79 6.00 9.98 3.63
C SER A 79 4.64 10.68 3.68
N LEU A 80 3.61 9.97 3.20
CA LEU A 80 2.22 10.46 3.18
C LEU A 80 1.63 10.83 4.55
N PRO A 81 2.03 10.23 5.69
CA PRO A 81 1.64 10.74 7.01
C PRO A 81 2.01 12.21 7.26
N LEU A 82 2.98 12.76 6.54
CA LEU A 82 3.44 14.15 6.69
C LEU A 82 2.72 15.13 5.75
N LEU A 83 1.84 14.64 4.87
CA LEU A 83 1.13 15.47 3.90
C LEU A 83 -0.14 16.08 4.48
N ASP A 84 -0.99 15.26 5.11
CA ASP A 84 -2.30 15.65 5.63
C ASP A 84 -2.84 14.59 6.61
N ASP A 85 -3.61 15.02 7.61
CA ASP A 85 -4.22 14.13 8.61
C ASP A 85 -5.25 13.18 7.98
N ALA A 86 -5.78 13.51 6.79
CA ALA A 86 -6.64 12.62 6.01
C ALA A 86 -5.98 11.25 5.73
N TYR A 87 -4.64 11.16 5.71
CA TYR A 87 -3.95 9.89 5.61
C TYR A 87 -4.22 8.97 6.82
N PHE A 88 -4.38 9.54 8.02
CA PHE A 88 -4.73 8.76 9.21
C PHE A 88 -6.14 8.18 9.12
N ASP A 89 -7.09 8.93 8.55
CA ASP A 89 -8.45 8.44 8.26
C ASP A 89 -8.41 7.27 7.27
N MET A 90 -7.53 7.32 6.26
CA MET A 90 -7.33 6.20 5.33
C MET A 90 -6.77 4.95 6.01
N LEU A 91 -5.86 5.11 6.98
CA LEU A 91 -5.31 3.99 7.76
C LEU A 91 -6.34 3.37 8.71
N ASP A 92 -7.32 4.15 9.16
CA ASP A 92 -8.43 3.72 10.01
C ASP A 92 -9.66 3.26 9.20
N ASN A 93 -9.58 3.22 7.86
CA ASN A 93 -10.67 2.75 7.02
C ASN A 93 -11.10 1.31 7.38
N GLU A 94 -12.36 1.16 7.82
CA GLU A 94 -12.86 -0.09 8.39
C GLU A 94 -12.89 -1.24 7.38
N ILE A 95 -13.26 -0.97 6.13
CA ILE A 95 -13.34 -2.00 5.08
C ILE A 95 -11.95 -2.48 4.68
N TYR A 96 -11.02 -1.56 4.44
CA TYR A 96 -9.65 -1.95 4.11
C TYR A 96 -8.97 -2.67 5.28
N ALA A 97 -9.21 -2.21 6.51
CA ALA A 97 -8.77 -2.89 7.72
C ALA A 97 -9.34 -4.31 7.81
N ALA A 98 -10.63 -4.52 7.56
CA ALA A 98 -11.27 -5.83 7.64
C ALA A 98 -10.69 -6.82 6.61
N ILE A 99 -10.48 -6.38 5.37
CA ILE A 99 -9.86 -7.22 4.32
C ILE A 99 -8.40 -7.53 4.69
N ALA A 100 -7.62 -6.51 5.05
CA ALA A 100 -6.22 -6.68 5.39
C ALA A 100 -6.00 -7.58 6.63
N ASP A 101 -6.83 -7.40 7.65
CA ASP A 101 -6.76 -8.18 8.88
C ASP A 101 -7.11 -9.65 8.60
N ALA A 102 -8.13 -9.92 7.78
CA ALA A 102 -8.50 -11.28 7.36
C ALA A 102 -7.43 -11.97 6.51
N VAL A 103 -6.65 -11.21 5.74
CA VAL A 103 -5.57 -11.72 4.88
C VAL A 103 -4.27 -11.93 5.67
N LEU A 104 -3.86 -10.97 6.50
CA LEU A 104 -2.52 -10.96 7.10
C LEU A 104 -2.47 -11.55 8.52
N LEU A 105 -3.49 -11.32 9.36
CA LEU A 105 -3.44 -11.75 10.77
C LEU A 105 -3.49 -13.28 10.99
N PRO A 106 -3.97 -14.12 10.06
CA PRO A 106 -3.71 -15.57 10.14
C PRO A 106 -2.22 -15.93 10.15
N HIS A 107 -1.35 -15.00 9.73
CA HIS A 107 0.09 -15.22 9.52
C HIS A 107 1.00 -14.31 10.35
N CYS A 108 0.43 -13.37 11.14
CA CYS A 108 1.19 -12.49 12.03
C CYS A 108 0.30 -11.97 13.18
N GLY A 109 0.89 -11.60 14.32
CA GLY A 109 0.09 -11.01 15.41
C GLY A 109 -0.23 -9.52 15.23
N SER A 110 0.33 -8.87 14.21
CA SER A 110 -0.03 -7.52 13.76
C SER A 110 0.59 -7.24 12.38
N CYS A 111 -0.02 -6.38 11.58
CA CYS A 111 0.56 -5.79 10.38
C CYS A 111 0.95 -4.31 10.59
N TRP A 112 1.65 -3.74 9.61
CA TRP A 112 2.00 -2.33 9.55
C TRP A 112 2.11 -1.83 8.12
N VAL A 113 2.16 -0.50 7.94
CA VAL A 113 2.34 0.12 6.61
C VAL A 113 3.63 -0.39 6.00
N ASN A 114 3.51 -0.92 4.79
CA ASN A 114 4.66 -1.24 3.97
C ASN A 114 5.17 0.03 3.28
N THR A 115 4.30 0.70 2.52
CA THR A 115 4.54 2.05 2.00
C THR A 115 3.21 2.70 1.62
N GLY A 116 3.17 4.02 1.71
CA GLY A 116 2.18 4.87 1.06
C GLY A 116 2.86 5.75 0.02
N GLN A 117 2.35 5.78 -1.21
CA GLN A 117 2.97 6.55 -2.29
C GLN A 117 1.95 7.29 -3.15
N ILE A 118 2.20 8.58 -3.39
CA ILE A 118 1.57 9.29 -4.51
C ILE A 118 2.27 8.85 -5.79
N MET A 119 1.48 8.56 -6.83
CA MET A 119 1.96 8.13 -8.14
C MET A 119 1.17 8.83 -9.24
N ASP A 120 1.73 9.94 -9.69
CA ASP A 120 1.21 10.73 -10.79
C ASP A 120 1.92 10.30 -12.08
N ILE A 121 1.20 9.63 -12.98
CA ILE A 121 1.74 9.19 -14.27
C ILE A 121 1.43 10.23 -15.35
N GLY A 122 2.47 10.82 -15.93
CA GLY A 122 2.35 11.88 -16.91
C GLY A 122 2.01 11.41 -18.33
N PRO A 123 1.64 12.35 -19.22
CA PRO A 123 1.32 12.06 -20.61
C PRO A 123 2.43 11.29 -21.34
N GLY A 124 2.05 10.29 -22.11
CA GLY A 124 2.97 9.48 -22.92
C GLY A 124 3.90 8.55 -22.14
N GLU A 125 3.73 8.41 -20.81
CA GLU A 125 4.52 7.46 -20.03
C GLU A 125 4.23 6.01 -20.46
N ALA A 126 5.28 5.20 -20.50
CA ALA A 126 5.17 3.80 -20.86
C ALA A 126 4.52 2.96 -19.74
N ALA A 127 3.96 1.81 -20.11
CA ALA A 127 3.51 0.85 -19.12
C ALA A 127 4.71 0.33 -18.30
N GLN A 128 4.52 0.17 -17.00
CA GLN A 128 5.49 -0.48 -16.14
C GLN A 128 5.59 -1.97 -16.50
N VAL A 129 6.74 -2.57 -16.20
CA VAL A 129 6.89 -4.03 -16.27
C VAL A 129 5.93 -4.67 -15.26
N LEU A 130 5.30 -5.79 -15.65
CA LEU A 130 4.49 -6.56 -14.71
C LEU A 130 5.36 -7.16 -13.61
N HIS A 131 4.94 -6.96 -12.36
CA HIS A 131 5.67 -7.38 -11.17
C HIS A 131 4.70 -7.80 -10.06
N ARG A 132 5.26 -8.29 -8.95
CA ARG A 132 4.54 -8.62 -7.72
C ARG A 132 5.18 -7.85 -6.58
N ASP A 133 4.39 -7.16 -5.77
CA ASP A 133 4.90 -6.37 -4.65
C ASP A 133 5.62 -7.26 -3.62
N ALA A 134 5.18 -8.51 -3.44
CA ALA A 134 5.80 -9.45 -2.52
C ALA A 134 7.25 -9.81 -2.89
N ASP A 135 7.70 -9.56 -4.13
CA ASP A 135 9.07 -9.83 -4.55
C ASP A 135 10.10 -8.91 -3.86
N ASN A 136 9.66 -7.86 -3.15
CA ASN A 136 10.52 -7.10 -2.25
C ASN A 136 11.11 -7.96 -1.12
N TRP A 137 10.47 -9.09 -0.80
CA TRP A 137 10.99 -10.13 0.09
C TRP A 137 11.32 -11.42 -0.68
N TRP A 138 11.98 -11.27 -1.84
CA TRP A 138 12.32 -12.36 -2.77
C TRP A 138 12.91 -13.61 -2.11
N GLU A 139 13.81 -13.43 -1.15
CA GLU A 139 14.44 -14.57 -0.45
C GLU A 139 13.43 -15.43 0.30
N TYR A 140 12.40 -14.82 0.89
CA TYR A 140 11.29 -15.54 1.49
C TYR A 140 10.43 -16.19 0.40
N VAL A 141 9.96 -15.39 -0.58
CA VAL A 141 9.07 -15.84 -1.65
C VAL A 141 9.65 -17.05 -2.39
N ARG A 142 10.89 -16.96 -2.86
CA ARG A 142 11.55 -18.03 -3.62
C ARG A 142 11.76 -19.33 -2.83
N SER A 143 11.83 -19.25 -1.51
CA SER A 143 12.10 -20.39 -0.63
C SER A 143 10.85 -21.19 -0.28
N ALA A 144 9.68 -20.55 -0.33
CA ALA A 144 8.41 -21.12 0.10
C ALA A 144 7.42 -21.34 -1.06
N TRP A 145 7.65 -20.77 -2.23
CA TRP A 145 6.73 -20.89 -3.37
C TRP A 145 6.50 -22.35 -3.82
N PRO A 146 5.26 -22.75 -4.17
CA PRO A 146 4.02 -21.95 -4.19
C PRO A 146 3.29 -21.88 -2.84
N ASP A 147 3.80 -22.53 -1.79
CA ASP A 147 3.19 -22.62 -0.46
C ASP A 147 3.48 -21.37 0.43
N VAL A 148 3.61 -20.20 -0.19
CA VAL A 148 3.77 -18.92 0.52
C VAL A 148 2.50 -18.56 1.29
N VAL A 149 2.65 -17.87 2.42
CA VAL A 149 1.51 -17.25 3.12
C VAL A 149 1.34 -15.81 2.65
N ASP A 150 0.16 -15.22 2.79
CA ASP A 150 -0.04 -13.81 2.47
C ASP A 150 0.82 -12.92 3.38
N ILE A 151 1.78 -12.22 2.78
CA ILE A 151 2.70 -11.32 3.51
C ILE A 151 2.41 -9.84 3.29
N THR A 152 1.73 -9.48 2.20
CA THR A 152 1.41 -8.09 1.88
C THR A 152 0.10 -7.99 1.10
N ILE A 153 -0.63 -6.92 1.35
CA ILE A 153 -1.85 -6.52 0.66
C ILE A 153 -1.73 -5.05 0.29
N SER A 154 -2.18 -4.71 -0.91
CA SER A 154 -2.05 -3.37 -1.47
C SER A 154 -3.42 -2.83 -1.89
N ALA A 155 -3.59 -1.52 -1.75
CA ALA A 155 -4.68 -0.76 -2.33
C ALA A 155 -4.10 0.26 -3.31
N MET A 156 -4.53 0.21 -4.57
CA MET A 156 -4.35 1.30 -5.53
C MET A 156 -5.63 2.11 -5.58
N ILE A 157 -5.52 3.40 -5.28
CA ILE A 157 -6.64 4.26 -4.93
C ILE A 157 -6.71 5.39 -5.95
N GLY A 158 -7.89 5.61 -6.53
CA GLY A 158 -8.14 6.75 -7.42
C GLY A 158 -8.16 8.04 -6.61
N LEU A 159 -7.24 8.97 -6.89
CA LEU A 159 -7.30 10.35 -6.38
C LEU A 159 -8.16 11.22 -7.30
N GLU A 160 -8.12 10.91 -8.60
CA GLU A 160 -9.03 11.36 -9.63
C GLU A 160 -9.58 10.15 -10.40
N GLU A 161 -10.34 10.40 -11.48
CA GLU A 161 -10.74 9.36 -12.42
C GLU A 161 -9.50 8.73 -13.11
N VAL A 162 -9.43 7.41 -13.10
CA VAL A 162 -8.41 6.60 -13.74
C VAL A 162 -9.06 5.68 -14.77
N THR A 163 -8.73 5.87 -16.05
CA THR A 163 -9.24 5.06 -17.17
C THR A 163 -8.13 4.23 -17.81
N GLU A 164 -8.49 3.26 -18.67
CA GLU A 164 -7.51 2.47 -19.42
C GLU A 164 -6.58 3.37 -20.27
N GLU A 165 -7.15 4.38 -20.95
CA GLU A 165 -6.39 5.33 -21.78
C GLU A 165 -5.44 6.19 -20.93
N LEU A 166 -5.86 6.57 -19.71
CA LEU A 166 -5.03 7.32 -18.77
C LEU A 166 -3.99 6.43 -18.07
N GLY A 167 -3.91 5.16 -18.45
CA GLY A 167 -2.94 4.21 -17.93
C GLY A 167 -3.39 3.58 -16.62
N ALA A 168 -4.64 3.16 -16.48
CA ALA A 168 -5.09 2.36 -15.34
C ALA A 168 -4.12 1.23 -14.97
N THR A 169 -4.03 0.89 -13.68
CA THR A 169 -3.24 -0.27 -13.23
C THR A 169 -3.69 -1.51 -13.98
N ARG A 170 -2.73 -2.21 -14.57
CA ARG A 170 -2.93 -3.46 -15.29
C ARG A 170 -2.74 -4.60 -14.30
N VAL A 171 -3.70 -5.52 -14.24
CA VAL A 171 -3.65 -6.70 -13.37
C VAL A 171 -3.78 -7.95 -14.22
N VAL A 172 -3.09 -9.02 -13.85
CA VAL A 172 -3.28 -10.35 -14.43
C VAL A 172 -4.06 -11.20 -13.42
N PRO A 173 -5.39 -11.32 -13.54
CA PRO A 173 -6.18 -12.07 -12.57
C PRO A 173 -5.72 -13.52 -12.46
N VAL A 174 -5.85 -14.10 -11.27
CA VAL A 174 -5.48 -15.50 -10.95
C VAL A 174 -3.96 -15.78 -10.97
N SER A 175 -3.13 -14.80 -11.33
CA SER A 175 -1.67 -15.02 -11.38
C SER A 175 -1.01 -15.28 -10.04
N HIS A 176 -1.66 -14.89 -8.94
CA HIS A 176 -1.22 -15.18 -7.57
C HIS A 176 -1.25 -16.67 -7.22
N THR A 177 -1.97 -17.51 -7.99
CA THR A 177 -2.05 -18.96 -7.76
C THR A 177 -1.17 -19.78 -8.70
N TRP A 178 -0.32 -19.15 -9.50
CA TRP A 178 0.53 -19.89 -10.44
C TRP A 178 1.63 -20.67 -9.73
N GLU A 179 1.89 -21.89 -10.19
CA GLU A 179 2.95 -22.73 -9.59
C GLU A 179 4.37 -22.21 -9.89
N SER A 180 4.53 -21.45 -10.99
CA SER A 180 5.82 -20.96 -11.45
C SER A 180 6.10 -19.53 -10.97
N LEU A 181 7.36 -19.26 -10.63
CA LEU A 181 7.90 -17.92 -10.37
C LEU A 181 8.44 -17.23 -11.65
N ASP A 182 8.24 -17.81 -12.84
CA ASP A 182 8.82 -17.26 -14.09
C ASP A 182 8.08 -16.01 -14.58
N TYR A 183 8.84 -14.97 -14.89
CA TYR A 183 8.38 -13.66 -15.38
C TYR A 183 8.40 -13.53 -16.90
N ARG A 184 8.91 -14.55 -17.61
CA ARG A 184 9.28 -14.44 -19.04
C ARG A 184 8.13 -14.58 -20.03
N VAL A 185 6.90 -14.71 -19.56
CA VAL A 185 5.74 -14.96 -20.43
C VAL A 185 4.90 -13.68 -20.53
N GLU A 186 4.48 -13.32 -21.74
CA GLU A 186 3.50 -12.25 -21.89
C GLU A 186 2.17 -12.69 -21.30
N HIS A 187 1.61 -11.86 -20.44
CA HIS A 187 0.38 -12.14 -19.73
C HIS A 187 -0.73 -11.20 -20.19
N GLU A 188 -1.90 -11.77 -20.48
CA GLU A 188 -3.10 -10.96 -20.70
C GLU A 188 -3.47 -10.29 -19.38
N SER A 189 -3.43 -8.96 -19.39
CA SER A 189 -3.83 -8.13 -18.25
C SER A 189 -5.14 -7.40 -18.55
N VAL A 190 -5.82 -6.97 -17.50
CA VAL A 190 -7.02 -6.13 -17.58
C VAL A 190 -6.81 -4.83 -16.81
N PRO A 191 -7.42 -3.71 -17.25
CA PRO A 191 -7.31 -2.43 -16.56
C PRO A 191 -8.18 -2.43 -15.30
N ALA A 192 -7.67 -1.83 -14.23
CA ALA A 192 -8.42 -1.45 -13.05
C ALA A 192 -8.78 0.04 -13.14
N GLU A 193 -9.88 0.35 -13.82
CA GLU A 193 -10.42 1.71 -13.89
C GLU A 193 -11.06 2.09 -12.56
N LEU A 194 -10.75 3.29 -12.07
CA LEU A 194 -11.14 3.75 -10.72
C LEU A 194 -11.78 5.12 -10.81
N GLY A 195 -12.94 5.29 -10.18
CA GLY A 195 -13.41 6.60 -9.76
C GLY A 195 -12.62 7.07 -8.54
N PRO A 196 -12.67 8.36 -8.20
CA PRO A 196 -11.91 8.80 -7.06
C PRO A 196 -12.55 8.32 -5.74
N GLY A 197 -11.73 7.75 -4.85
CA GLY A 197 -12.17 7.00 -3.67
C GLY A 197 -12.43 5.51 -3.91
N ASP A 198 -12.52 5.05 -5.17
CA ASP A 198 -12.46 3.62 -5.47
C ASP A 198 -11.05 3.11 -5.23
N ALA A 199 -10.95 1.83 -4.87
CA ALA A 199 -9.67 1.17 -4.72
C ALA A 199 -9.65 -0.21 -5.36
N LEU A 200 -8.61 -0.50 -6.15
CA LEU A 200 -8.19 -1.86 -6.42
C LEU A 200 -7.47 -2.39 -5.19
N VAL A 201 -8.07 -3.36 -4.49
CA VAL A 201 -7.43 -4.09 -3.39
C VAL A 201 -6.90 -5.41 -3.94
N TYR A 202 -5.60 -5.68 -3.75
CA TYR A 202 -4.94 -6.81 -4.41
C TYR A 202 -3.86 -7.47 -3.55
N SER A 203 -3.66 -8.78 -3.80
CA SER A 203 -2.63 -9.59 -3.15
C SER A 203 -1.24 -9.16 -3.63
N GLY A 204 -0.26 -9.19 -2.73
CA GLY A 204 1.14 -8.98 -3.08
C GLY A 204 1.69 -9.94 -4.13
N TYR A 205 1.00 -11.04 -4.42
CA TYR A 205 1.42 -12.08 -5.37
C TYR A 205 0.81 -11.95 -6.76
N VAL A 206 -0.16 -11.05 -6.97
CA VAL A 206 -0.75 -10.87 -8.29
C VAL A 206 0.20 -10.06 -9.18
N PHE A 207 0.39 -10.51 -10.41
CA PHE A 207 1.09 -9.73 -11.42
C PHE A 207 0.30 -8.47 -11.75
N HIS A 208 0.95 -7.33 -11.62
CA HIS A 208 0.37 -6.04 -11.93
C HIS A 208 1.44 -5.02 -12.34
N GLY A 209 1.00 -3.86 -12.81
CA GLY A 209 1.87 -2.72 -13.11
C GLY A 209 1.08 -1.52 -13.61
N GLY A 210 1.64 -0.31 -13.50
CA GLY A 210 1.01 0.87 -14.08
C GLY A 210 0.82 0.73 -15.60
N GLY A 211 -0.39 1.00 -16.11
CA GLY A 211 -0.64 1.06 -17.54
C GLY A 211 0.03 2.26 -18.20
N ALA A 212 0.19 2.19 -19.53
CA ALA A 212 0.71 3.31 -20.31
C ALA A 212 -0.30 4.46 -20.32
N ASN A 213 0.16 5.68 -20.07
CA ASN A 213 -0.69 6.86 -20.23
C ASN A 213 -0.65 7.30 -21.70
N LEU A 214 -1.73 7.00 -22.43
CA LEU A 214 -1.85 7.26 -23.86
C LEU A 214 -2.34 8.67 -24.18
N THR A 215 -2.66 9.47 -23.16
CA THR A 215 -3.15 10.83 -23.34
C THR A 215 -2.01 11.80 -23.68
N ALA A 216 -2.35 12.93 -24.29
CA ALA A 216 -1.39 13.95 -24.68
C ALA A 216 -1.11 14.99 -23.57
N ASP A 217 -2.03 15.17 -22.62
CA ASP A 217 -2.03 16.31 -21.69
C ASP A 217 -2.59 16.01 -20.29
N ARG A 218 -3.06 14.79 -20.00
CA ARG A 218 -3.62 14.43 -18.70
C ARG A 218 -2.63 13.63 -17.84
N TRP A 219 -2.61 13.91 -16.56
CA TRP A 219 -1.88 13.13 -15.55
C TRP A 219 -2.83 12.14 -14.88
N ARG A 220 -2.39 10.89 -14.71
CA ARG A 220 -3.11 9.89 -13.93
C ARG A 220 -2.76 10.05 -12.46
N LYS A 221 -3.70 10.53 -11.64
CA LYS A 221 -3.48 10.74 -10.21
C LYS A 221 -4.01 9.56 -9.40
N ALA A 222 -3.10 8.82 -8.79
CA ALA A 222 -3.43 7.68 -7.96
C ALA A 222 -2.49 7.59 -6.75
N MET A 223 -2.95 6.86 -5.74
CA MET A 223 -2.20 6.61 -4.51
C MET A 223 -2.11 5.11 -4.25
N HIS A 224 -0.94 4.64 -3.86
CA HIS A 224 -0.76 3.30 -3.30
C HIS A 224 -0.71 3.37 -1.79
N LEU A 225 -1.34 2.41 -1.14
CA LEU A 225 -1.25 2.16 0.29
C LEU A 225 -1.21 0.66 0.51
N SER A 226 -0.12 0.16 1.09
CA SER A 226 0.03 -1.27 1.35
C SER A 226 0.34 -1.57 2.81
N PHE A 227 -0.09 -2.74 3.27
CA PHE A 227 0.25 -3.30 4.57
C PHE A 227 1.06 -4.57 4.39
N VAL A 228 2.05 -4.77 5.26
CA VAL A 228 2.86 -5.98 5.32
C VAL A 228 2.73 -6.65 6.69
N ALA A 229 2.91 -7.97 6.74
CA ALA A 229 3.03 -8.74 7.97
C ALA A 229 4.08 -8.12 8.90
N GLY A 230 3.76 -7.98 10.19
CA GLY A 230 4.58 -7.21 11.14
C GLY A 230 5.95 -7.82 11.50
N TRP A 231 6.21 -9.06 11.08
CA TRP A 231 7.52 -9.70 11.18
C TRP A 231 8.45 -9.38 9.99
N LEU A 232 7.98 -8.63 8.99
CA LEU A 232 8.77 -8.15 7.86
C LEU A 232 9.11 -6.68 7.99
N ASN A 233 10.26 -6.29 7.47
CA ASN A 233 10.65 -4.88 7.34
C ASN A 233 9.92 -4.23 6.13
N PRO A 234 9.20 -3.11 6.33
CA PRO A 234 8.57 -2.30 5.30
C PRO A 234 9.55 -1.75 4.26
N GLU A 235 9.03 -1.42 3.07
CA GLU A 235 9.72 -0.57 2.10
C GLU A 235 9.98 0.84 2.65
N GLU A 236 9.05 1.36 3.44
CA GLU A 236 9.09 2.71 3.99
C GLU A 236 9.16 2.70 5.51
N SER A 237 10.14 3.41 6.08
CA SER A 237 10.34 3.49 7.52
C SER A 237 9.51 4.62 8.16
N CYS A 238 8.17 4.52 8.10
CA CYS A 238 7.27 5.55 8.66
C CYS A 238 7.50 5.81 10.17
N ALA A 239 8.08 4.85 10.90
CA ALA A 239 8.44 5.02 12.31
C ALA A 239 9.48 6.15 12.55
N LEU A 240 10.18 6.59 11.51
CA LEU A 240 11.14 7.70 11.58
C LEU A 240 10.51 9.06 11.29
N ASP A 241 9.29 9.10 10.75
CA ASP A 241 8.61 10.35 10.38
C ASP A 241 8.17 11.14 11.63
N PHE A 242 7.92 10.45 12.75
CA PHE A 242 7.42 11.06 13.97
C PHE A 242 8.32 10.80 15.19
N PRO A 243 8.51 11.79 16.08
CA PRO A 243 9.10 11.54 17.38
C PRO A 243 8.16 10.72 18.28
N LEU A 244 8.70 10.18 19.38
CA LEU A 244 7.86 9.57 20.43
C LEU A 244 6.81 10.58 20.92
N GLY A 245 5.54 10.17 20.91
CA GLY A 245 4.39 11.00 21.28
C GLY A 245 3.81 11.84 20.13
N GLY A 246 4.45 11.89 18.96
CA GLY A 246 3.97 12.65 17.80
C GLY A 246 2.61 12.19 17.27
N LEU A 247 2.26 10.92 17.52
CA LEU A 247 1.00 10.29 17.10
C LEU A 247 0.05 10.01 18.27
N ASP A 248 0.26 10.61 19.46
CA ASP A 248 -0.60 10.35 20.64
C ASP A 248 -2.06 10.82 20.44
N HIS A 249 -2.32 11.63 19.41
CA HIS A 249 -3.65 12.06 18.99
C HIS A 249 -4.34 11.09 18.01
N CYS A 250 -3.58 10.19 17.37
CA CYS A 250 -4.11 9.19 16.44
C CYS A 250 -4.62 7.95 17.17
N SER A 251 -5.43 7.15 16.49
CA SER A 251 -5.92 5.87 17.02
C SER A 251 -4.77 4.89 17.35
N PRO A 252 -4.98 3.93 18.27
CA PRO A 252 -4.00 2.87 18.51
C PRO A 252 -3.67 2.04 17.27
N ARG A 253 -4.59 1.95 16.29
CA ARG A 253 -4.34 1.27 15.02
C ARG A 253 -3.37 2.08 14.17
N VAL A 254 -3.62 3.36 13.94
CA VAL A 254 -2.71 4.27 13.20
C VAL A 254 -1.31 4.27 13.82
N GLN A 255 -1.20 4.42 15.14
CA GLN A 255 0.10 4.40 15.81
C GLN A 255 0.86 3.08 15.54
N ARG A 256 0.17 1.94 15.55
CA ARG A 256 0.78 0.63 15.28
C ARG A 256 1.16 0.49 13.81
N LEU A 257 0.27 0.89 12.91
CA LEU A 257 0.49 0.85 11.46
C LEU A 257 1.70 1.72 11.05
N LEU A 258 1.95 2.82 11.76
CA LEU A 258 3.12 3.69 11.55
C LEU A 258 4.35 3.27 12.37
N GLY A 259 4.34 2.10 13.00
CA GLY A 259 5.52 1.53 13.68
C GLY A 259 5.81 2.10 15.08
N HIS A 260 4.87 2.80 15.70
CA HIS A 260 5.00 3.34 17.07
C HIS A 260 4.55 2.35 18.16
N HIS A 261 4.41 1.07 17.82
CA HIS A 261 4.17 -0.03 18.75
C HIS A 261 5.13 -1.18 18.48
N SER A 262 5.45 -1.96 19.51
CA SER A 262 6.24 -3.17 19.34
C SER A 262 5.42 -4.26 18.65
N TYR A 263 6.06 -5.02 17.77
CA TYR A 263 5.47 -6.23 17.17
C TYR A 263 5.19 -7.29 18.24
N THR A 264 3.99 -7.88 18.20
CA THR A 264 3.60 -9.01 19.04
C THR A 264 3.36 -10.25 18.16
N PRO A 265 4.05 -11.38 18.38
CA PRO A 265 3.93 -12.55 17.50
C PRO A 265 2.58 -13.27 17.51
N MET A 266 1.74 -13.03 18.52
CA MET A 266 0.36 -13.53 18.60
C MET A 266 -0.53 -12.43 19.17
N GLU A 267 -1.81 -12.40 18.77
CA GLU A 267 -2.83 -11.62 19.48
C GLU A 267 -2.96 -12.16 20.91
N VAL A 268 -2.34 -11.47 21.86
CA VAL A 268 -2.57 -11.73 23.28
C VAL A 268 -3.64 -10.75 23.73
N SER A 269 -4.89 -11.21 23.86
CA SER A 269 -5.94 -10.42 24.51
C SER A 269 -5.41 -9.89 25.84
N GLY A 270 -5.22 -8.57 25.95
CA GLY A 270 -4.80 -7.90 27.19
C GLY A 270 -3.31 -7.61 27.37
N CYS A 271 -2.43 -7.81 26.38
CA CYS A 271 -1.02 -7.43 26.52
C CYS A 271 -0.79 -5.95 26.17
N VAL A 272 -0.84 -5.07 27.18
CA VAL A 272 -0.22 -3.75 27.10
C VAL A 272 1.29 -3.98 27.13
N THR A 273 1.96 -3.89 25.98
CA THR A 273 3.43 -3.78 25.98
C THR A 273 3.76 -2.47 26.70
N SER A 274 4.32 -2.58 27.91
CA SER A 274 4.54 -1.43 28.77
C SER A 274 5.44 -0.41 28.07
N ARG A 275 4.95 0.80 27.80
CA ARG A 275 5.83 1.97 27.59
C ARG A 275 6.70 2.06 28.84
N ARG A 276 8.00 1.73 28.76
CA ARG A 276 8.95 2.05 29.84
C ARG A 276 9.01 3.56 29.92
N SER A 277 8.28 4.15 30.85
CA SER A 277 8.45 5.55 31.23
C SER A 277 9.89 5.70 31.76
N ARG A 278 10.74 6.38 30.99
CA ARG A 278 12.04 6.81 31.49
C ARG A 278 11.82 7.99 32.43
N THR A 279 11.42 7.70 33.67
CA THR A 279 11.68 8.64 34.76
C THR A 279 13.21 8.67 34.94
N PRO A 280 13.87 9.84 34.88
CA PRO A 280 15.30 9.88 35.18
C PRO A 280 15.52 9.45 36.63
N PRO A 281 16.60 8.73 36.96
CA PRO A 281 16.88 8.37 38.34
C PRO A 281 17.01 9.65 39.17
N ARG A 282 16.19 9.75 40.23
CA ARG A 282 16.35 10.79 41.25
C ARG A 282 17.79 10.72 41.75
N ARG A 283 18.57 11.78 41.52
CA ARG A 283 19.85 11.98 42.20
C ARG A 283 19.54 12.09 43.70
N THR A 284 19.84 11.04 44.45
CA THR A 284 19.94 11.14 45.90
C THR A 284 21.25 11.85 46.22
N SER A 285 21.16 13.13 46.59
CA SER A 285 22.24 13.82 47.29
C SER A 285 22.36 13.19 48.67
N ASN A 286 23.37 12.34 48.88
CA ASN A 286 23.90 12.10 50.22
C ASN A 286 24.74 13.32 50.62
N PRO A 287 24.47 13.99 51.75
CA PRO A 287 25.49 14.79 52.40
C PRO A 287 26.46 13.82 53.10
N CYS A 288 27.73 13.88 52.71
CA CYS A 288 28.81 13.39 53.55
C CYS A 288 28.81 14.13 54.89
N CYS A 289 29.23 13.42 55.94
CA CYS A 289 29.59 13.96 57.25
C CYS A 289 30.51 15.19 57.17
#